data_AF-A0A0D2L3G0-F1
#
_entry.id   AF-A0A0D2L3G0-F1
#
_cell.length_a   1.000
_cell.length_b   1.000
_cell.length_c   1.000
_cell.angle_alpha   90.00
_cell.angle_beta   90.00
_cell.angle_gamma   90.00
#
_symmetry.space_group_name_H-M   'P 1'
#
loop_
_entity.id
_entity.type
_entity.pdbx_description
1 polymer ?
#
loop_
_entity_poly.entity_id
_entity_poly.type
_entity_poly.pdbx_seq_one_letter_code
_entity_poly.pdbx_strand_id
1 'polypeptide(L)'
;MATATEEQATTSEEQPLSEKMQSSLSLEGVEPELAERFRLCRSVAEECVTDADLLALLRAKPNPVAYDGFEPSGRMHIAQGVLKAINVNKLTQAGCTFKFWVADWFAQLNNKMGGDLKKIQAVGH
;
A
#
# COMPACT_ATOMS: atom_id res chain seq x y z
N MET A 1 49.00 37.21 -16.20
CA MET A 1 47.57 36.91 -16.02
C MET A 1 47.34 35.46 -16.41
N ALA A 2 47.04 34.60 -15.43
CA ALA A 2 46.24 33.37 -15.57
C ALA A 2 46.22 32.72 -14.18
N THR A 3 45.19 33.03 -13.40
CA THR A 3 44.86 32.35 -12.13
C THR A 3 43.97 31.15 -12.45
N ALA A 4 44.38 29.96 -12.03
CA ALA A 4 43.54 28.76 -12.10
C ALA A 4 42.50 28.81 -10.96
N THR A 5 41.22 28.79 -11.31
CA THR A 5 40.10 28.59 -10.39
C THR A 5 39.63 27.15 -10.52
N GLU A 6 39.73 26.38 -9.43
CA GLU A 6 39.12 25.06 -9.30
C GLU A 6 37.60 25.20 -9.12
N GLU A 7 36.85 24.48 -9.95
CA GLU A 7 35.40 24.41 -9.93
C GLU A 7 34.99 23.29 -8.94
N GLN A 8 34.53 23.66 -7.75
CA GLN A 8 33.97 22.72 -6.78
C GLN A 8 32.57 22.30 -7.25
N ALA A 9 32.48 21.10 -7.81
CA ALA A 9 31.22 20.41 -8.04
C ALA A 9 30.53 20.17 -6.69
N THR A 10 29.43 20.90 -6.46
CA THR A 10 28.49 20.64 -5.37
C THR A 10 27.77 19.33 -5.69
N THR A 11 28.27 18.23 -5.11
CA THR A 11 27.52 16.99 -4.99
C THR A 11 26.33 17.28 -4.06
N SER A 12 25.14 17.29 -4.65
CA SER A 12 23.86 17.24 -3.96
C SER A 12 23.84 16.00 -3.07
N GLU A 13 23.97 16.20 -1.76
CA GLU A 13 23.90 15.15 -0.76
C GLU A 13 22.53 14.46 -0.83
N GLU A 14 22.50 13.21 -1.30
CA GLU A 14 21.35 12.33 -1.14
C GLU A 14 21.15 12.05 0.35
N GLN A 15 20.08 12.59 0.91
CA GLN A 15 19.71 12.35 2.31
C GLN A 15 19.52 10.84 2.58
N PRO A 16 20.02 10.33 3.72
CA PRO A 16 20.00 8.89 4.01
C PRO A 16 18.56 8.36 4.14
N LEU A 17 18.34 7.12 3.65
CA LEU A 17 17.05 6.41 3.69
C LEU A 17 16.38 6.39 5.09
N SER A 18 17.18 6.50 6.16
CA SER A 18 16.67 6.56 7.54
C SER A 18 15.82 7.79 7.83
N GLU A 19 16.07 8.93 7.16
CA GLU A 19 15.28 10.16 7.33
C GLU A 19 13.92 10.07 6.62
N LYS A 20 13.83 9.37 5.48
CA LYS A 20 12.54 9.07 4.82
C LYS A 20 11.63 8.18 5.68
N MET A 21 12.22 7.38 6.57
CA MET A 21 11.51 6.50 7.50
C MET A 21 10.90 7.28 8.70
N GLN A 22 11.21 8.57 8.85
CA GLN A 22 10.82 9.41 9.98
C GLN A 22 9.78 10.49 9.63
N SER A 23 8.85 10.25 8.72
CA SER A 23 7.56 10.98 8.78
C SER A 23 6.66 10.39 9.88
N SER A 24 7.22 10.09 11.05
CA SER A 24 6.46 9.50 12.16
C SER A 24 5.54 10.57 12.73
N LEU A 25 4.27 10.52 12.34
CA LEU A 25 3.21 11.28 12.99
C LEU A 25 3.26 10.97 14.50
N SER A 26 3.43 12.00 15.35
CA SER A 26 3.32 11.82 16.80
C SER A 26 1.88 11.45 17.15
N LEU A 27 1.71 10.34 17.88
CA LEU A 27 0.42 9.87 18.38
C LEU A 27 0.13 10.36 19.81
N GLU A 28 0.89 11.34 20.31
CA GLU A 28 0.64 11.95 21.61
C GLU A 28 -0.75 12.61 21.63
N GLY A 29 -1.56 12.29 22.66
CA GLY A 29 -2.92 12.80 22.80
C GLY A 29 -3.96 12.13 21.89
N VAL A 30 -3.61 11.08 21.16
CA VAL A 30 -4.57 10.26 20.41
C VAL A 30 -5.17 9.18 21.31
N GLU A 31 -6.49 8.99 21.22
CA GLU A 31 -7.21 7.94 21.94
C GLU A 31 -6.54 6.55 21.74
N PRO A 32 -6.36 5.74 22.80
CA PRO A 32 -5.61 4.48 22.72
C PRO A 32 -6.11 3.51 21.65
N GLU A 33 -7.43 3.38 21.51
CA GLU A 33 -8.05 2.52 20.52
C GLU A 33 -7.78 3.00 19.09
N LEU A 34 -7.89 4.32 18.85
CA LEU A 34 -7.60 4.92 17.55
C LEU A 34 -6.12 4.79 17.19
N ALA A 35 -5.23 4.98 18.16
CA ALA A 35 -3.79 4.79 17.97
C ALA A 35 -3.45 3.34 17.60
N GLU A 36 -4.09 2.36 18.22
CA GLU A 36 -3.87 0.94 17.90
C GLU A 36 -4.37 0.59 16.50
N ARG A 37 -5.57 1.05 16.13
CA ARG A 37 -6.10 0.90 14.76
C ARG A 37 -5.15 1.51 13.73
N PHE A 38 -4.60 2.69 14.02
CA PHE A 38 -3.62 3.35 13.16
C PHE A 38 -2.34 2.52 13.01
N ARG A 39 -1.76 2.01 14.11
CA ARG A 39 -0.56 1.16 14.05
C ARG A 39 -0.78 -0.10 13.24
N LEU A 40 -1.91 -0.78 13.43
CA LEU A 40 -2.26 -1.99 12.67
C LEU A 40 -2.31 -1.69 11.17
N CYS A 41 -3.05 -0.65 10.76
CA CYS A 41 -3.12 -0.22 9.37
C CYS A 41 -1.75 0.17 8.80
N ARG A 42 -0.97 0.97 9.53
CA ARG A 42 0.34 1.45 9.07
C ARG A 42 1.36 0.33 8.91
N SER A 43 1.26 -0.73 9.72
CA SER A 43 2.13 -1.91 9.66
C SER A 43 1.93 -2.79 8.42
N VAL A 44 0.88 -2.55 7.63
CA VAL A 44 0.58 -3.30 6.40
C VAL A 44 1.37 -2.75 5.21
N ALA A 45 1.65 -1.45 5.21
CA ALA A 45 2.20 -0.76 4.06
C ALA A 45 3.66 -0.36 4.29
N GLU A 46 4.47 -0.52 3.27
CA GLU A 46 5.83 0.06 3.24
C GLU A 46 5.74 1.59 3.19
N GLU A 47 4.84 2.12 2.36
CA GLU A 47 4.59 3.54 2.15
C GLU A 47 3.13 3.91 2.51
N CYS A 48 2.91 5.08 3.11
CA CYS A 48 1.59 5.62 3.39
C CYS A 48 1.50 7.10 2.98
N VAL A 49 0.45 7.44 2.23
CA VAL A 49 0.22 8.79 1.70
C VAL A 49 -1.17 9.27 2.15
N THR A 50 -1.30 10.12 3.17
CA THR A 50 -0.32 10.44 4.23
C THR A 50 -0.74 9.82 5.56
N ASP A 51 0.19 9.68 6.51
CA ASP A 51 -0.12 9.19 7.87
C ASP A 51 -1.20 10.05 8.55
N ALA A 52 -1.19 11.36 8.33
CA ALA A 52 -2.19 12.27 8.87
C ALA A 52 -3.60 12.00 8.31
N ASP A 53 -3.70 11.74 6.99
CA ASP A 53 -4.97 11.42 6.34
C ASP A 53 -5.50 10.07 6.79
N LEU A 54 -4.63 9.08 6.99
CA LEU A 54 -5.01 7.77 7.53
C LEU A 54 -5.59 7.93 8.94
N LEU A 55 -4.94 8.69 9.82
CA LEU A 55 -5.44 8.93 11.17
C LEU A 55 -6.78 9.67 11.15
N ALA A 56 -6.92 10.68 10.31
CA ALA A 56 -8.16 11.43 10.13
C ALA A 56 -9.30 10.53 9.61
N LEU A 57 -9.01 9.64 8.65
CA LEU A 57 -9.96 8.67 8.11
C LEU A 57 -10.47 7.71 9.18
N LEU A 58 -9.55 7.13 9.97
CA LEU A 58 -9.89 6.17 11.04
C LEU A 58 -10.72 6.82 12.16
N ARG A 59 -10.51 8.12 12.41
CA ARG A 59 -11.30 8.91 13.35
C ARG A 59 -12.71 9.21 12.82
N ALA A 60 -12.82 9.58 11.53
CA ALA A 60 -14.08 10.02 10.93
C ALA A 60 -15.00 8.86 10.53
N LYS A 61 -14.45 7.69 10.16
CA LYS A 61 -15.22 6.54 9.69
C LYS A 61 -15.00 5.34 10.61
N PRO A 62 -16.06 4.83 11.27
CA PRO A 62 -15.97 3.62 12.08
C PRO A 62 -15.46 2.42 11.27
N ASN A 63 -16.04 2.19 10.09
CA ASN A 63 -15.74 1.05 9.22
C ASN A 63 -15.26 1.51 7.83
N PRO A 64 -14.01 1.97 7.68
CA PRO A 64 -13.47 2.37 6.38
C PRO A 64 -13.35 1.17 5.44
N VAL A 65 -13.46 1.43 4.13
CA VAL A 65 -13.35 0.38 3.11
C VAL A 65 -11.92 0.37 2.58
N ALA A 66 -11.26 -0.77 2.71
CA ALA A 66 -10.02 -1.08 2.01
C ALA A 66 -10.32 -2.00 0.83
N TYR A 67 -9.53 -1.92 -0.24
CA TYR A 67 -9.67 -2.81 -1.37
C TYR A 67 -8.32 -3.14 -1.98
N ASP A 68 -8.27 -4.29 -2.64
CA ASP A 68 -7.11 -4.72 -3.40
C ASP A 68 -7.59 -5.58 -4.58
N GLY A 69 -7.02 -5.30 -5.75
CA GLY A 69 -7.40 -5.91 -7.01
C GLY A 69 -6.41 -6.96 -7.46
N PHE A 70 -6.90 -7.97 -8.18
CA PHE A 70 -6.04 -8.91 -8.88
C PHE A 70 -6.60 -9.28 -10.24
N GLU A 71 -5.69 -9.51 -11.20
CA GLU A 71 -6.02 -10.00 -12.54
C GLU A 71 -5.98 -11.53 -12.55
N PRO A 72 -7.11 -12.22 -12.79
CA PRO A 72 -7.10 -13.68 -12.95
C PRO A 72 -6.28 -14.08 -14.18
N SER A 73 -5.12 -14.68 -13.94
CA SER A 73 -4.11 -14.89 -14.99
C SER A 73 -3.46 -16.29 -14.95
N GLY A 74 -3.93 -17.17 -14.06
CA GLY A 74 -3.41 -18.52 -13.90
C GLY A 74 -3.30 -18.91 -12.43
N ARG A 75 -2.25 -19.66 -12.09
CA ARG A 75 -2.02 -20.13 -10.71
C ARG A 75 -1.71 -18.96 -9.78
N MET A 76 -2.37 -18.91 -8.63
CA MET A 76 -2.13 -17.89 -7.61
C MET A 76 -0.73 -18.05 -6.98
N HIS A 77 0.00 -16.94 -6.88
CA HIS A 77 1.30 -16.91 -6.20
C HIS A 77 1.12 -16.85 -4.68
N ILE A 78 2.08 -17.34 -3.91
CA ILE A 78 2.01 -17.37 -2.43
C ILE A 78 1.76 -16.00 -1.81
N ALA A 79 2.31 -14.93 -2.40
CA ALA A 79 2.09 -13.57 -1.93
C ALA A 79 0.63 -13.10 -2.09
N GLN A 80 -0.06 -13.54 -3.15
CA GLN A 80 -1.46 -13.19 -3.40
C GLN A 80 -2.42 -13.93 -2.46
N GLY A 81 -2.03 -15.10 -1.95
CA GLY A 81 -2.77 -15.85 -0.95
C GLY A 81 -2.37 -15.49 0.49
N VAL A 82 -1.18 -15.93 0.91
CA VAL A 82 -0.74 -15.90 2.31
C VAL A 82 -0.44 -14.48 2.79
N LEU A 83 0.43 -13.76 2.08
CA LEU A 83 0.80 -12.39 2.48
C LEU A 83 -0.42 -11.46 2.44
N LYS A 84 -1.24 -11.58 1.40
CA LYS A 84 -2.49 -10.82 1.31
C LYS A 84 -3.44 -11.15 2.46
N ALA A 85 -3.62 -12.42 2.81
CA ALA A 85 -4.46 -12.81 3.95
C ALA A 85 -3.96 -12.20 5.27
N ILE A 86 -2.65 -12.19 5.52
CA ILE A 86 -2.06 -11.55 6.71
C ILE A 86 -2.41 -10.05 6.75
N ASN A 87 -2.27 -9.36 5.62
CA ASN A 87 -2.57 -7.94 5.52
C ASN A 87 -4.07 -7.64 5.69
N VAL A 88 -4.93 -8.46 5.07
CA VAL A 88 -6.39 -8.35 5.22
C VAL A 88 -6.83 -8.60 6.65
N ASN A 89 -6.23 -9.57 7.34
CA ASN A 89 -6.51 -9.83 8.75
C ASN A 89 -6.16 -8.63 9.63
N LYS A 90 -5.01 -7.98 9.40
CA LYS A 90 -4.65 -6.76 10.14
C LYS A 90 -5.63 -5.61 9.87
N LEU A 91 -6.02 -5.40 8.61
CA LEU A 91 -6.96 -4.32 8.24
C LEU A 91 -8.36 -4.57 8.82
N THR A 92 -8.85 -5.81 8.76
CA THR A 92 -10.15 -6.17 9.34
C THR A 92 -10.14 -6.09 10.87
N GLN A 93 -9.04 -6.47 11.52
CA GLN A 93 -8.84 -6.24 12.96
C GLN A 93 -8.83 -4.76 13.33
N ALA A 94 -8.30 -3.89 12.45
CA ALA A 94 -8.37 -2.43 12.62
C ALA A 94 -9.76 -1.83 12.32
N GLY A 95 -10.76 -2.66 12.01
CA GLY A 95 -12.14 -2.25 11.75
C GLY A 95 -12.44 -1.94 10.28
N CYS A 96 -11.54 -2.24 9.34
CA CYS A 96 -11.80 -2.03 7.93
C CYS A 96 -12.71 -3.12 7.34
N THR A 97 -13.61 -2.72 6.43
CA THR A 97 -14.25 -3.67 5.49
C THR A 97 -13.33 -3.85 4.30
N PHE A 98 -12.88 -5.07 4.03
CA PHE A 98 -12.00 -5.35 2.90
C PHE A 98 -12.79 -5.87 1.69
N LYS A 99 -12.53 -5.32 0.51
CA LYS A 99 -13.12 -5.76 -0.76
C LYS A 99 -12.04 -6.30 -1.69
N PHE A 100 -12.20 -7.54 -2.12
CA PHE A 100 -11.41 -8.09 -3.21
C PHE A 100 -12.03 -7.70 -4.54
N TRP A 101 -11.25 -7.04 -5.40
CA TRP A 101 -11.68 -6.69 -6.75
C TRP A 101 -11.11 -7.69 -7.76
N VAL A 102 -11.97 -8.57 -8.27
CA VAL A 102 -11.60 -9.52 -9.33
C VAL A 102 -11.62 -8.76 -10.66
N ALA A 103 -10.45 -8.44 -11.19
CA ALA A 103 -10.29 -7.55 -12.34
C ALA A 103 -10.32 -8.35 -13.66
N ASP A 104 -11.44 -8.99 -13.97
CA ASP A 104 -11.61 -9.86 -15.15
C ASP A 104 -11.51 -9.10 -16.48
N TRP A 105 -12.13 -7.92 -16.57
CA TRP A 105 -12.01 -7.06 -17.76
C TRP A 105 -10.57 -6.55 -17.96
N PHE A 106 -9.86 -6.23 -16.88
CA PHE A 106 -8.45 -5.82 -16.98
C PHE A 106 -7.57 -6.98 -17.43
N ALA A 107 -7.81 -8.18 -16.90
CA ALA A 107 -7.14 -9.39 -17.37
C ALA A 107 -7.42 -9.67 -18.87
N GLN A 108 -8.65 -9.40 -19.34
CA GLN A 108 -8.99 -9.54 -20.76
C GLN A 108 -8.23 -8.52 -21.62
N LEU A 109 -8.24 -7.24 -21.22
CA LEU A 109 -7.49 -6.18 -21.91
C LEU A 109 -5.99 -6.45 -21.96
N ASN A 110 -5.45 -7.08 -20.92
CA ASN A 110 -4.05 -7.51 -20.84
C ASN A 110 -3.77 -8.86 -21.52
N ASN A 111 -4.69 -9.36 -22.35
CA ASN A 111 -4.58 -10.62 -23.09
C ASN A 111 -4.26 -11.84 -22.21
N LYS A 112 -4.64 -11.82 -20.92
CA LYS A 112 -4.50 -12.98 -20.03
C LYS A 112 -5.38 -14.11 -20.54
N MET A 113 -4.92 -15.35 -20.39
CA MET A 113 -5.62 -16.54 -20.89
C MET A 113 -5.98 -16.48 -22.39
N GLY A 114 -5.23 -15.71 -23.18
CA GLY A 114 -5.50 -15.48 -24.60
C GLY A 114 -6.67 -14.54 -24.88
N GLY A 115 -7.07 -13.70 -23.92
CA GLY A 115 -8.20 -12.77 -24.04
C GLY A 115 -9.58 -13.44 -23.90
N ASP A 116 -9.61 -14.73 -23.55
CA ASP A 116 -10.85 -15.49 -23.36
C ASP A 116 -11.45 -15.19 -21.98
N LEU A 117 -12.50 -14.37 -21.96
CA LEU A 117 -13.17 -13.95 -20.73
C LEU A 117 -13.73 -15.13 -19.93
N LYS A 118 -14.20 -16.20 -20.59
CA LYS A 118 -14.73 -17.37 -19.89
C LYS A 118 -13.63 -18.08 -19.11
N LYS A 119 -12.44 -18.18 -19.71
CA LYS A 119 -11.28 -18.75 -19.01
C LYS A 119 -10.84 -17.83 -17.87
N ILE A 120 -10.75 -16.53 -18.10
CA ILE A 120 -10.37 -15.55 -17.06
C ILE A 120 -11.30 -15.66 -15.85
N GLN A 121 -12.62 -15.66 -16.09
CA GLN A 121 -13.61 -15.82 -15.02
C GLN A 121 -13.46 -17.16 -14.32
N ALA A 122 -13.23 -18.25 -15.04
CA ALA A 122 -13.01 -19.57 -14.43
C ALA A 122 -11.77 -19.63 -13.51
N VAL A 123 -10.74 -18.81 -13.75
CA VAL A 123 -9.58 -18.71 -12.83
C VAL A 123 -9.81 -17.70 -11.71
N GLY A 124 -10.74 -16.77 -11.87
CA GLY A 124 -11.07 -15.73 -10.89
C GLY A 124 -12.18 -16.08 -9.91
N HIS A 125 -12.90 -17.18 -10.13
CA HIS A 125 -14.00 -17.69 -9.31
C HIS A 125 -13.55 -18.76 -8.31
#